data_AF-A0A7Y1U3F9-F1
#
_entry.id   AF-A0A7Y1U3F9-F1
#
_cell.length_a   1.000
_cell.length_b   1.000
_cell.length_c   1.000
_cell.angle_alpha   90.00
_cell.angle_beta   90.00
_cell.angle_gamma   90.00
#
_symmetry.space_group_name_H-M   'P 1'
#
loop_
_entity.id
_entity.type
_entity.pdbx_description
1 polymer ?
#
loop_
_entity_poly.entity_id
_entity_poly.type
_entity_poly.pdbx_seq_one_letter_code
_entity_poly.pdbx_strand_id
1 'polypeptide(L)' 'MKQFACGTVVDGCPGVVQGETEEEVLAAAAAHAAEAHGMTEIPDEVVSAIKAGITQA' A
#
# COMPACT_ATOMS: atom_id res chain seq x y z
N MET A 1 11.70 -1.44 10.29
CA MET A 1 10.26 -1.64 10.02
C MET A 1 9.88 -0.63 8.97
N LYS A 2 9.11 -1.04 7.97
CA LYS A 2 8.69 -0.19 6.85
C LYS A 2 7.18 0.03 6.91
N GLN A 3 6.72 1.14 6.34
CA GLN A 3 5.31 1.48 6.27
C GLN A 3 4.94 2.14 4.96
N PHE A 4 3.65 2.04 4.61
CA PHE A 4 3.03 2.74 3.50
C PHE A 4 1.70 3.35 3.95
N ALA A 5 1.49 4.62 3.63
CA ALA A 5 0.23 5.32 3.87
C ALA A 5 -0.59 5.36 2.59
N CYS A 6 -1.74 4.69 2.58
CA CYS A 6 -2.62 4.58 1.41
C CYS A 6 -3.07 5.96 0.88
N GLY A 7 -3.21 6.93 1.79
CA GLY A 7 -3.52 8.33 1.45
C GLY A 7 -2.56 9.01 0.47
N THR A 8 -1.36 8.48 0.24
CA THR A 8 -0.44 9.00 -0.79
C THR A 8 -0.83 8.59 -2.21
N VAL A 9 -1.75 7.62 -2.36
CA VAL A 9 -2.20 7.08 -3.65
C VAL A 9 -3.72 7.19 -3.80
N VAL A 10 -4.48 6.93 -2.73
CA VAL A 10 -5.94 7.07 -2.69
C VAL A 10 -6.30 8.26 -1.81
N ASP A 11 -6.67 9.36 -2.45
CA ASP A 11 -6.99 10.61 -1.77
C ASP A 11 -8.05 10.41 -0.68
N GLY A 12 -7.75 10.86 0.54
CA GLY A 12 -8.62 10.71 1.71
C GLY A 12 -8.64 9.33 2.37
N CYS A 13 -7.86 8.34 1.91
CA CYS A 13 -7.77 7.04 2.59
C CYS A 13 -6.86 7.11 3.83
N PRO A 14 -7.36 6.82 5.05
CA PRO A 14 -6.54 6.86 6.27
C PRO A 14 -5.72 5.58 6.49
N GLY A 15 -5.77 4.60 5.59
CA GLY A 15 -5.12 3.31 5.74
C GLY A 15 -3.60 3.44 5.83
N VAL A 16 -2.99 2.77 6.80
CA VAL A 16 -1.54 2.62 6.92
C VAL A 16 -1.24 1.14 7.10
N VAL A 17 -0.31 0.62 6.31
CA VAL A 17 0.17 -0.77 6.38
C VAL A 17 1.64 -0.80 6.71
N GLN A 18 2.08 -1.87 7.38
CA GLN A 18 3.46 -2.03 7.85
C GLN A 18 3.99 -3.43 7.54
N GLY A 19 5.30 -3.56 7.45
CA GLY A 19 6.01 -4.81 7.23
C GLY A 19 7.50 -4.69 7.55
N GLU A 20 8.19 -5.81 7.70
CA GLU A 20 9.64 -5.86 7.88
C GLU A 20 10.38 -5.59 6.56
N THR A 21 9.77 -5.99 5.43
CA THR A 21 10.31 -5.83 4.07
C THR A 21 9.37 -5.02 3.17
N GLU A 22 9.87 -4.61 2.00
CA GLU A 22 9.00 -3.98 0.98
C GLU A 22 7.95 -4.94 0.45
N GLU A 23 8.29 -6.22 0.31
CA GLU A 23 7.36 -7.26 -0.17
C GLU A 23 6.22 -7.47 0.81
N GLU A 24 6.50 -7.44 2.12
CA GLU A 24 5.47 -7.51 3.16
C GLU A 24 4.56 -6.29 3.16
N VAL A 25 5.12 -5.08 2.99
CA VAL A 25 4.32 -3.85 2.86
C VAL A 25 3.44 -3.91 1.61
N LEU A 26 3.94 -4.42 0.48
CA LEU A 26 3.17 -4.60 -0.75
C LEU A 26 2.05 -5.63 -0.59
N ALA A 27 2.31 -6.76 0.06
CA ALA A 27 1.31 -7.76 0.35
C ALA A 27 0.19 -7.21 1.26
N ALA A 28 0.57 -6.45 2.29
CA ALA A 28 -0.38 -5.78 3.17
C ALA A 28 -1.19 -4.69 2.45
N ALA A 29 -0.55 -3.91 1.58
CA ALA A 29 -1.23 -2.93 0.73
C ALA A 29 -2.23 -3.61 -0.23
N ALA A 30 -1.89 -4.77 -0.77
CA ALA A 30 -2.77 -5.55 -1.63
C ALA A 30 -3.99 -6.09 -0.88
N ALA A 31 -3.79 -6.64 0.33
CA ALA A 31 -4.90 -7.05 1.19
C ALA A 31 -5.83 -5.86 1.52
N HIS A 32 -5.26 -4.72 1.91
CA HIS A 32 -6.01 -3.50 2.17
C HIS A 32 -6.82 -3.04 0.95
N ALA A 33 -6.22 -3.02 -0.25
CA ALA A 33 -6.90 -2.62 -1.48
C ALA A 33 -8.08 -3.53 -1.82
N ALA A 34 -7.93 -4.84 -1.62
CA ALA A 34 -9.01 -5.81 -1.82
C ALA A 34 -10.16 -5.59 -0.81
N GLU A 35 -9.84 -5.39 0.48
CA GLU A 35 -10.84 -5.25 1.54
C GLU A 35 -11.55 -3.89 1.54
N ALA A 36 -10.79 -2.79 1.40
CA ALA A 36 -11.31 -1.43 1.54
C ALA A 36 -11.84 -0.84 0.23
N HIS A 37 -11.33 -1.31 -0.91
CA HIS A 37 -11.64 -0.73 -2.22
C HIS A 37 -12.22 -1.75 -3.22
N GLY A 38 -12.32 -3.03 -2.85
CA GLY A 38 -12.74 -4.09 -3.77
C GLY A 38 -11.76 -4.30 -4.93
N MET A 39 -10.52 -3.79 -4.81
CA MET A 39 -9.51 -3.81 -5.85
C MET A 39 -8.67 -5.07 -5.70
N THR A 40 -9.10 -6.16 -6.35
CA THR A 40 -8.38 -7.45 -6.34
C THR A 40 -7.22 -7.49 -7.34
N GLU A 41 -7.23 -6.59 -8.32
CA GLU A 41 -6.14 -6.40 -9.28
C GLU A 41 -5.64 -4.97 -9.16
N ILE A 42 -4.36 -4.82 -8.82
CA ILE A 42 -3.72 -3.52 -8.66
C ILE A 42 -2.96 -3.20 -9.95
N PRO A 43 -3.28 -2.11 -10.66
CA PRO A 43 -2.53 -1.69 -11.83
C PRO A 43 -1.04 -1.47 -11.54
N ASP A 44 -0.16 -1.74 -12.50
CA ASP A 44 1.30 -1.60 -12.32
C ASP A 44 1.73 -0.18 -11.91
N GLU A 45 1.02 0.84 -12.38
CA GLU A 45 1.25 2.23 -11.99
C GLU A 45 0.99 2.46 -10.49
N VAL A 46 -0.04 1.81 -9.94
CA VAL A 46 -0.40 1.87 -8.52
C VAL A 46 0.63 1.10 -7.71
N VAL A 47 1.09 -0.08 -8.18
CA VAL A 47 2.18 -0.82 -7.54
C VAL A 47 3.45 0.03 -7.48
N SER A 48 3.77 0.75 -8.55
CA SER A 48 4.94 1.62 -8.61
C SER A 48 4.81 2.82 -7.65
N ALA A 49 3.62 3.41 -7.56
CA ALA A 49 3.32 4.48 -6.62
C ALA A 49 3.40 4.01 -5.16
N ILE A 50 2.88 2.82 -4.85
CA ILE A 50 3.00 2.20 -3.52
C ILE A 50 4.48 2.05 -3.17
N LYS A 51 5.29 1.42 -4.04
CA LYS A 51 6.73 1.22 -3.82
C LYS A 51 7.46 2.54 -3.55
N ALA A 52 7.15 3.60 -4.30
CA ALA A 52 7.75 4.91 -4.12
C ALA A 52 7.32 5.60 -2.80
N GLY A 53 6.14 5.25 -2.26
CA GLY A 53 5.61 5.76 -1.00
C GLY A 53 6.04 4.97 0.24
N ILE A 54 6.79 3.86 0.10
CA ILE A 54 7.26 3.08 1.24
C ILE A 54 8.36 3.86 1.96
N THR A 55 8.18 4.03 3.27
CA THR A 55 9.13 4.73 4.14
C THR A 55 9.52 3.86 5.33
N GLN A 56 10.59 4.24 6.02
CA GLN A 56 10.92 3.66 7.33
C GLN A 56 9.88 4.16 8.35
N ALA A 57 9.45 3.26 9.24
CA ALA A 57 8.58 3.56 10.37
C ALA A 57 9.39 3.89 11.63
#